data_AF-A0A7R9FL47-F1
#
_entry.id   AF-A0A7R9FL47-F1
#
_cell.length_a   1.000
_cell.length_b   1.000
_cell.length_c   1.000
_cell.angle_alpha   90.00
_cell.angle_beta   90.00
_cell.angle_gamma   90.00
#
_symmetry.space_group_name_H-M   'P 1'
#
loop_
_entity.id
_entity.type
_entity.pdbx_description
1 polymer ?
#
loop_
_entity_poly.entity_id
_entity_poly.type
_entity_poly.pdbx_seq_one_letter_code
_entity_poly.pdbx_strand_id
1 'polypeptide(L)'
;MAEFLADNNPCGQNILRLVSRGNAIIAELLRLKDYIPPVFRLETKQDQQKYGVIIYDFSYFKTSDDFDNKIENDPQLQDLDEEFRENYTEILTRFYLAFESIHKYVTDLNRYLEDLEEGLFIQQTLESVLLAEEGKQLLCEALYLYGVMLLVVDLHIEGIIRERMLVSYYRYSAQQSNAESNIDDVCKLLRSTGFTASASKRVPNYPEDYFKRIPINSMYIDLVIGRLRSDDIYNQISAYPFPEHRSTALATQAAMLFLSLFFSPNILHTQTATLREIVDKYFPDNWASI
;
A
#
# COMPACT_ATOMS: atom_id res chain seq x y z
N MET A 1 22.35 21.28 -18.63
CA MET A 1 21.93 20.55 -17.42
C MET A 1 21.60 19.15 -17.90
N ALA A 2 22.26 18.10 -17.39
CA ALA A 2 21.90 16.75 -17.81
C ALA A 2 20.44 16.49 -17.42
N GLU A 3 19.65 15.97 -18.35
CA GLU A 3 18.24 15.65 -18.14
C GLU A 3 18.13 14.58 -17.07
N PHE A 4 17.32 14.83 -16.02
CA PHE A 4 17.29 13.95 -14.85
C PHE A 4 16.82 12.54 -15.24
N LEU A 5 15.88 12.44 -16.18
CA LEU A 5 15.39 11.17 -16.71
C LEU A 5 16.15 10.63 -17.92
N ALA A 6 17.34 11.14 -18.26
CA ALA A 6 18.16 10.54 -19.30
C ALA A 6 18.46 9.05 -19.01
N ASP A 7 18.51 8.21 -20.05
CA ASP A 7 18.72 6.75 -19.92
C ASP A 7 20.04 6.40 -19.20
N ASN A 8 21.03 7.29 -19.29
CA ASN A 8 22.32 7.14 -18.63
C ASN A 8 22.36 7.69 -17.19
N ASN A 9 21.26 8.22 -16.67
CA ASN A 9 21.14 8.63 -15.27
C ASN A 9 20.43 7.54 -14.45
N PRO A 10 21.17 6.62 -13.79
CA PRO A 10 20.59 5.54 -13.02
C PRO A 10 19.73 6.03 -11.84
N CYS A 11 20.04 7.21 -11.28
CA CYS A 11 19.28 7.80 -10.17
C CYS A 11 17.84 8.13 -10.61
N GLY A 12 17.68 8.83 -11.73
CA GLY A 12 16.37 9.18 -12.28
C GLY A 12 15.61 7.97 -12.82
N GLN A 13 16.33 7.07 -13.51
CA GLN A 13 15.73 5.85 -14.05
C GLN A 13 15.21 4.90 -12.96
N ASN A 14 15.90 4.80 -11.81
CA ASN A 14 15.45 3.96 -10.71
C ASN A 14 14.15 4.45 -10.09
N ILE A 15 14.04 5.75 -9.77
CA ILE A 15 12.81 6.30 -9.21
C ILE A 15 11.66 6.29 -10.22
N LEU A 16 11.93 6.53 -11.50
CA LEU A 16 10.94 6.43 -12.57
C LEU A 16 10.36 5.01 -12.68
N ARG A 17 11.23 3.99 -12.65
CA ARG A 17 10.80 2.57 -12.66
C ARG A 17 10.01 2.22 -11.41
N LEU A 18 10.40 2.75 -10.25
CA LEU A 18 9.69 2.54 -9.00
C LEU A 18 8.26 3.11 -9.10
N VAL A 19 8.09 4.37 -9.49
CA VAL A 19 6.79 5.01 -9.70
C VAL A 19 5.94 4.27 -10.74
N SER A 20 6.53 3.85 -11.86
CA SER A 20 5.84 3.05 -12.88
C SER A 20 5.33 1.73 -12.31
N ARG A 21 6.16 1.01 -11.55
CA ARG A 21 5.73 -0.21 -10.83
C ARG A 21 4.61 0.08 -9.85
N GLY A 22 4.65 1.20 -9.14
CA GLY A 22 3.59 1.57 -8.21
C GLY A 22 2.22 1.70 -8.86
N ASN A 23 2.16 2.35 -10.02
CA ASN A 23 0.94 2.42 -10.82
C ASN A 23 0.46 1.03 -11.27
N ALA A 24 1.37 0.15 -11.71
CA ALA A 24 1.02 -1.21 -12.11
C ALA A 24 0.47 -2.05 -10.94
N ILE A 25 1.02 -1.89 -9.73
CA ILE A 25 0.52 -2.57 -8.52
C ILE A 25 -0.92 -2.15 -8.22
N ILE A 26 -1.20 -0.84 -8.21
CA ILE A 26 -2.55 -0.32 -7.98
C ILE A 26 -3.52 -0.85 -9.04
N ALA A 27 -3.12 -0.89 -10.31
CA ALA A 27 -3.93 -1.44 -11.39
C ALA A 27 -4.25 -2.92 -11.18
N GLU A 28 -3.28 -3.75 -10.79
CA GLU A 28 -3.53 -5.17 -10.52
C GLU A 28 -4.41 -5.36 -9.28
N LEU A 29 -4.24 -4.56 -8.22
CA LEU A 29 -5.13 -4.59 -7.05
C LEU A 29 -6.58 -4.25 -7.42
N LEU A 30 -6.77 -3.19 -8.20
CA LEU A 30 -8.09 -2.78 -8.68
C LEU A 30 -8.73 -3.79 -9.62
N ARG A 31 -7.93 -4.57 -10.35
CA ARG A 31 -8.42 -5.69 -11.15
C ARG A 31 -8.77 -6.89 -10.27
N LEU A 32 -7.89 -7.27 -9.34
CA LEU A 32 -8.06 -8.46 -8.50
C LEU A 32 -9.23 -8.35 -7.52
N LYS A 33 -9.64 -7.14 -7.12
CA LYS A 33 -10.79 -6.97 -6.22
C LYS A 33 -12.07 -7.67 -6.73
N ASP A 34 -12.24 -7.76 -8.05
CA ASP A 34 -13.42 -8.36 -8.68
C ASP A 34 -13.31 -9.89 -8.79
N TYR A 35 -12.14 -10.46 -8.46
CA TYR A 35 -11.84 -11.90 -8.55
C TYR A 35 -11.64 -12.56 -7.17
N ILE A 36 -12.01 -11.89 -6.08
CA ILE A 36 -11.98 -12.49 -4.74
C ILE A 36 -12.96 -13.68 -4.70
N PRO A 37 -12.48 -14.93 -4.49
CA PRO A 37 -13.37 -16.08 -4.50
C PRO A 37 -14.40 -15.99 -3.36
N PRO A 38 -15.71 -16.14 -3.63
CA PRO A 38 -16.76 -15.94 -2.62
C PRO A 38 -16.61 -16.79 -1.36
N VAL A 39 -16.05 -18.00 -1.50
CA VAL A 39 -15.82 -18.93 -0.39
C VAL A 39 -14.97 -18.34 0.74
N PHE A 40 -14.05 -17.41 0.43
CA PHE A 40 -13.21 -16.75 1.44
C PHE A 40 -13.97 -15.74 2.29
N ARG A 41 -15.15 -15.28 1.83
CA ARG A 41 -16.02 -14.41 2.63
C ARG A 41 -16.71 -15.19 3.76
N LEU A 42 -17.03 -16.48 3.51
CA LEU A 42 -17.80 -17.33 4.43
C LEU A 42 -19.12 -16.66 4.88
N GLU A 43 -19.81 -15.98 3.96
CA GLU A 43 -21.06 -15.26 4.26
C GLU A 43 -22.27 -16.18 4.39
N THR A 44 -22.29 -17.28 3.63
CA THR A 44 -23.43 -18.21 3.62
C THR A 44 -23.25 -19.31 4.67
N LYS A 45 -24.36 -19.79 5.24
CA LYS A 45 -24.34 -20.94 6.15
C LYS A 45 -23.76 -22.19 5.49
N GLN A 46 -23.97 -22.36 4.19
CA GLN A 46 -23.44 -23.47 3.42
C GLN A 46 -21.92 -23.41 3.33
N ASP A 47 -21.34 -22.24 3.02
CA ASP A 47 -19.89 -22.07 2.95
C ASP A 47 -19.25 -22.23 4.33
N GLN A 48 -19.88 -21.71 5.37
CA GLN A 48 -19.42 -21.88 6.76
C GLN A 48 -19.38 -23.35 7.17
N GLN A 49 -20.43 -24.12 6.84
CA GLN A 49 -20.51 -25.54 7.17
C GLN A 49 -19.53 -26.38 6.35
N LYS A 50 -19.36 -26.07 5.06
CA LYS A 50 -18.48 -26.82 4.17
C LYS A 50 -17.01 -26.45 4.37
N TYR A 51 -16.66 -25.17 4.28
CA TYR A 51 -15.28 -24.70 4.20
C TYR A 51 -14.74 -24.08 5.49
N GLY A 52 -15.59 -23.75 6.46
CA GLY A 52 -15.17 -23.06 7.70
C GLY A 52 -14.18 -23.85 8.55
N VAL A 53 -14.07 -25.16 8.34
CA VAL A 53 -13.10 -26.04 9.04
C VAL A 53 -11.74 -26.14 8.34
N ILE A 54 -11.59 -25.63 7.11
CA ILE A 54 -10.32 -25.62 6.36
C ILE A 54 -9.82 -24.20 6.02
N ILE A 55 -10.69 -23.19 6.05
CA ILE A 55 -10.33 -21.77 5.83
C ILE A 55 -10.10 -21.09 7.18
N TYR A 56 -8.86 -20.72 7.46
CA TYR A 56 -8.45 -20.01 8.69
C TYR A 56 -7.85 -18.66 8.37
N ASP A 57 -8.00 -17.71 9.29
CA ASP A 57 -7.29 -16.44 9.28
C ASP A 57 -5.93 -16.58 9.97
N PHE A 58 -5.28 -15.46 10.32
CA PHE A 58 -3.97 -15.47 10.97
C PHE A 58 -3.91 -16.16 12.34
N SER A 59 -5.05 -16.58 12.91
CA SER A 59 -5.05 -17.50 14.04
C SER A 59 -4.37 -18.83 13.74
N TYR A 60 -4.35 -19.27 12.48
CA TYR A 60 -3.66 -20.49 12.03
C TYR A 60 -2.21 -20.53 12.52
N PHE A 61 -1.45 -19.43 12.39
CA PHE A 61 -0.04 -19.40 12.77
C PHE A 61 0.22 -19.59 14.28
N LYS A 62 -0.82 -19.54 15.12
CA LYS A 62 -0.72 -19.81 16.56
C LYS A 62 -1.12 -21.24 16.93
N THR A 63 -1.89 -21.90 16.07
CA THR A 63 -2.50 -23.21 16.33
C THR A 63 -2.36 -24.12 15.10
N SER A 64 -1.23 -24.02 14.39
CA SER A 64 -1.00 -24.74 13.14
C SER A 64 -1.04 -26.25 13.37
N ASP A 65 -0.40 -26.72 14.43
CA ASP A 65 -0.34 -28.14 14.77
C ASP A 65 -1.74 -28.74 15.01
N ASP A 66 -2.58 -28.08 15.80
CA ASP A 66 -3.95 -28.55 16.09
C ASP A 66 -4.80 -28.61 14.82
N PHE A 67 -4.62 -27.61 13.95
CA PHE A 67 -5.34 -27.53 12.70
C PHE A 67 -4.88 -28.61 11.72
N ASP A 68 -3.57 -28.75 11.51
CA ASP A 68 -3.01 -29.69 10.54
C ASP A 68 -3.32 -31.13 10.98
N ASN A 69 -3.19 -31.44 12.28
CA ASN A 69 -3.61 -32.71 12.86
C ASN A 69 -5.10 -33.00 12.62
N LYS A 70 -5.97 -31.99 12.66
CA LYS A 70 -7.40 -32.19 12.43
C LYS A 70 -7.70 -32.61 10.99
N ILE A 71 -7.02 -32.02 10.02
CA ILE A 71 -7.16 -32.40 8.60
C ILE A 71 -6.52 -33.78 8.38
N GLU A 72 -5.33 -34.01 8.89
CA GLU A 72 -4.60 -35.28 8.70
C GLU A 72 -5.33 -36.50 9.29
N ASN A 73 -6.13 -36.32 10.35
CA ASN A 73 -6.85 -37.43 10.99
C ASN A 73 -8.27 -37.65 10.45
N ASP A 74 -8.75 -36.85 9.49
CA ASP A 74 -10.09 -36.98 8.91
C ASP A 74 -10.02 -37.11 7.37
N PRO A 75 -10.24 -38.31 6.80
CA PRO A 75 -10.19 -38.51 5.36
C PRO A 75 -11.12 -37.59 4.56
N GLN A 76 -12.28 -37.21 5.11
CA GLN A 76 -13.19 -36.30 4.42
C GLN A 76 -12.64 -34.87 4.35
N LEU A 77 -11.90 -34.44 5.38
CA LEU A 77 -11.24 -33.14 5.38
C LEU A 77 -10.01 -33.13 4.48
N GLN A 78 -9.29 -34.23 4.37
CA GLN A 78 -8.19 -34.37 3.40
C GLN A 78 -8.69 -34.21 1.97
N ASP A 79 -9.73 -34.96 1.59
CA ASP A 79 -10.32 -34.89 0.25
C ASP A 79 -10.82 -33.46 -0.06
N LEU A 80 -11.46 -32.81 0.93
CA LEU A 80 -11.95 -31.45 0.79
C LEU A 80 -10.83 -30.41 0.67
N ASP A 81 -9.76 -30.51 1.47
CA ASP A 81 -8.63 -29.58 1.44
C ASP A 81 -7.84 -29.73 0.13
N GLU A 82 -7.71 -30.96 -0.39
CA GLU A 82 -7.12 -31.24 -1.71
C GLU A 82 -7.96 -30.64 -2.84
N GLU A 83 -9.27 -30.88 -2.86
CA GLU A 83 -10.20 -30.27 -3.83
C GLU A 83 -10.11 -28.73 -3.76
N PHE A 84 -10.02 -28.17 -2.56
CA PHE A 84 -9.91 -26.73 -2.36
C PHE A 84 -8.58 -26.18 -2.89
N ARG A 85 -7.47 -26.88 -2.61
CA ARG A 85 -6.14 -26.54 -3.13
C ARG A 85 -6.12 -26.50 -4.64
N GLU A 86 -6.58 -27.57 -5.30
CA GLU A 86 -6.58 -27.66 -6.77
C GLU A 86 -7.38 -26.52 -7.41
N ASN A 87 -8.54 -26.17 -6.82
CA ASN A 87 -9.42 -25.14 -7.37
C ASN A 87 -8.90 -23.71 -7.18
N TYR A 88 -8.17 -23.42 -6.10
CA TYR A 88 -7.86 -22.04 -5.71
C TYR A 88 -6.38 -21.67 -5.76
N THR A 89 -5.45 -22.63 -5.93
CA THR A 89 -4.00 -22.33 -5.92
C THR A 89 -3.59 -21.25 -6.92
N GLU A 90 -4.13 -21.27 -8.14
CA GLU A 90 -3.78 -20.28 -9.17
C GLU A 90 -4.19 -18.86 -8.77
N ILE A 91 -5.44 -18.68 -8.33
CA ILE A 91 -5.95 -17.35 -7.94
C ILE A 91 -5.28 -16.87 -6.65
N LEU A 92 -5.05 -17.75 -5.68
CA LEU A 92 -4.32 -17.44 -4.46
C LEU A 92 -2.90 -16.97 -4.76
N THR A 93 -2.20 -17.62 -5.69
CA THR A 93 -0.87 -17.19 -6.15
C THR A 93 -0.91 -15.78 -6.74
N ARG A 94 -1.94 -15.44 -7.54
CA ARG A 94 -2.08 -14.09 -8.10
C ARG A 94 -2.31 -13.03 -7.01
N PHE A 95 -3.15 -13.32 -6.02
CA PHE A 95 -3.34 -12.43 -4.87
C PHE A 95 -2.06 -12.27 -4.05
N TYR A 96 -1.35 -13.37 -3.76
CA TYR A 96 -0.09 -13.31 -3.03
C TYR A 96 0.94 -12.45 -3.76
N LEU A 97 1.13 -12.63 -5.07
CA LEU A 97 2.09 -11.83 -5.85
C LEU A 97 1.73 -10.33 -5.84
N ALA A 98 0.44 -9.99 -5.90
CA ALA A 98 0.00 -8.61 -5.76
C ALA A 98 0.29 -8.05 -4.36
N PHE A 99 0.05 -8.84 -3.32
CA PHE A 99 0.37 -8.47 -1.93
C PHE A 99 1.87 -8.31 -1.67
N GLU A 100 2.67 -9.26 -2.15
CA GLU A 100 4.12 -9.21 -2.08
C GLU A 100 4.69 -8.01 -2.84
N SER A 101 4.07 -7.64 -3.97
CA SER A 101 4.52 -6.48 -4.75
C SER A 101 4.42 -5.16 -3.98
N ILE A 102 3.46 -5.02 -3.05
CA ILE A 102 3.32 -3.83 -2.18
C ILE A 102 4.48 -3.79 -1.18
N HIS A 103 4.77 -4.92 -0.53
CA HIS A 103 5.90 -5.03 0.39
C HIS A 103 7.20 -4.70 -0.34
N LYS A 104 7.42 -5.34 -1.49
CA LYS A 104 8.59 -5.11 -2.33
C LYS A 104 8.71 -3.65 -2.79
N TYR A 105 7.60 -2.99 -3.11
CA TYR A 105 7.61 -1.59 -3.50
C TYR A 105 8.19 -0.70 -2.41
N VAL A 106 7.73 -0.83 -1.16
CA VAL A 106 8.23 0.00 -0.07
C VAL A 106 9.65 -0.38 0.36
N THR A 107 10.02 -1.66 0.30
CA THR A 107 11.40 -2.09 0.51
C THR A 107 12.34 -1.49 -0.54
N ASP A 108 11.95 -1.53 -1.82
CA ASP A 108 12.74 -0.93 -2.92
C ASP A 108 12.81 0.60 -2.80
N LEU A 109 11.74 1.25 -2.31
CA LEU A 109 11.73 2.69 -2.06
C LEU A 109 12.69 3.07 -0.94
N ASN A 110 12.63 2.37 0.20
CA ASN A 110 13.58 2.57 1.29
C ASN A 110 15.01 2.32 0.83
N ARG A 111 15.24 1.27 0.04
CA ARG A 111 16.57 1.00 -0.53
C ARG A 111 17.05 2.12 -1.44
N TYR A 112 16.18 2.67 -2.29
CA TYR A 112 16.53 3.82 -3.13
C TYR A 112 16.93 5.07 -2.30
N LEU A 113 16.22 5.32 -1.19
CA LEU A 113 16.54 6.42 -0.27
C LEU A 113 17.87 6.18 0.46
N GLU A 114 18.13 4.95 0.91
CA GLU A 114 19.42 4.54 1.47
C GLU A 114 20.55 4.73 0.46
N ASP A 115 20.35 4.31 -0.80
CA ASP A 115 21.35 4.45 -1.86
C ASP A 115 21.70 5.94 -2.15
N LEU A 116 20.74 6.85 -1.99
CA LEU A 116 20.97 8.30 -2.07
C LEU A 116 21.75 8.82 -0.86
N GLU A 117 21.47 8.32 0.34
CA GLU A 117 22.16 8.71 1.58
C GLU A 117 23.61 8.18 1.60
N GLU A 118 23.82 6.95 1.14
CA GLU A 118 25.14 6.31 1.01
C GLU A 118 25.97 6.85 -0.15
N GLY A 119 25.38 7.69 -1.02
CA GLY A 119 26.06 8.30 -2.16
C GLY A 119 26.38 7.33 -3.31
N LEU A 120 25.60 6.24 -3.45
CA LEU A 120 25.75 5.28 -4.55
C LEU A 120 25.48 5.91 -5.92
N PHE A 121 24.60 6.92 -5.96
CA PHE A 121 24.41 7.75 -7.14
C PHE A 121 25.39 8.92 -7.12
N ILE A 122 26.42 8.86 -7.96
CA ILE A 122 27.47 9.89 -8.05
C ILE A 122 26.83 11.28 -8.23
N GLN A 123 27.17 12.21 -7.32
CA GLN A 123 26.68 13.60 -7.31
C GLN A 123 25.15 13.76 -7.14
N GLN A 124 24.44 12.72 -6.70
CA GLN A 124 23.01 12.82 -6.36
C GLN A 124 22.81 12.59 -4.87
N THR A 125 22.05 13.48 -4.26
CA THR A 125 21.51 13.36 -2.90
C THR A 125 20.00 13.51 -2.95
N LEU A 126 19.32 13.23 -1.85
CA LEU A 126 17.89 13.46 -1.76
C LEU A 126 17.51 14.91 -2.09
N GLU A 127 18.31 15.88 -1.63
CA GLU A 127 18.10 17.31 -1.90
C GLU A 127 18.32 17.66 -3.37
N SER A 128 19.35 17.11 -4.03
CA SER A 128 19.60 17.39 -5.44
C SER A 128 18.48 16.84 -6.33
N VAL A 129 17.94 15.66 -6.00
CA VAL A 129 16.79 15.08 -6.68
C VAL A 129 15.55 15.96 -6.51
N LEU A 130 15.32 16.50 -5.30
CA LEU A 130 14.21 17.41 -5.02
C LEU A 130 14.36 18.80 -5.67
N LEU A 131 15.57 19.18 -6.11
CA LEU A 131 15.79 20.38 -6.90
C LEU A 131 15.48 20.17 -8.39
N ALA A 132 15.54 18.92 -8.87
CA ALA A 132 15.13 18.57 -10.23
C ALA A 132 13.60 18.55 -10.35
N GLU A 133 13.07 19.08 -11.45
CA GLU A 133 11.62 19.18 -11.67
C GLU A 133 10.95 17.80 -11.76
N GLU A 134 11.55 16.88 -12.51
CA GLU A 134 11.08 15.50 -12.62
C GLU A 134 11.34 14.71 -11.32
N GLY A 135 12.48 14.97 -10.67
CA GLY A 135 12.86 14.30 -9.43
C GLY A 135 11.91 14.59 -8.28
N LYS A 136 11.55 15.86 -8.05
CA LYS A 136 10.58 16.22 -7.01
C LYS A 136 9.20 15.62 -7.28
N GLN A 137 8.75 15.56 -8.54
CA GLN A 137 7.47 14.95 -8.91
C GLN A 137 7.48 13.46 -8.56
N LEU A 138 8.49 12.73 -9.03
CA LEU A 138 8.60 11.28 -8.83
C LEU A 138 8.77 10.89 -7.36
N LEU A 139 9.50 11.69 -6.57
CA LEU A 139 9.59 11.50 -5.13
C LEU A 139 8.23 11.73 -4.43
N CYS A 140 7.50 12.79 -4.78
CA CYS A 140 6.16 13.00 -4.22
C CYS A 140 5.20 11.85 -4.60
N GLU A 141 5.24 11.43 -5.87
CA GLU A 141 4.43 10.33 -6.38
C GLU A 141 4.78 9.00 -5.71
N ALA A 142 6.05 8.72 -5.44
CA ALA A 142 6.45 7.46 -4.84
C ALA A 142 5.86 7.27 -3.43
N LEU A 143 5.89 8.30 -2.58
CA LEU A 143 5.27 8.26 -1.26
C LEU A 143 3.74 8.15 -1.37
N TYR A 144 3.14 8.94 -2.26
CA TYR A 144 1.70 8.91 -2.50
C TYR A 144 1.21 7.54 -2.95
N LEU A 145 1.84 6.95 -3.97
CA LEU A 145 1.47 5.65 -4.53
C LEU A 145 1.53 4.55 -3.48
N TYR A 146 2.56 4.53 -2.62
CA TYR A 146 2.62 3.54 -1.53
C TYR A 146 1.38 3.61 -0.65
N GLY A 147 1.04 4.82 -0.18
CA GLY A 147 -0.11 4.97 0.69
C GLY A 147 -1.45 4.74 -0.04
N VAL A 148 -1.54 5.01 -1.35
CA VAL A 148 -2.69 4.58 -2.17
C VAL A 148 -2.80 3.05 -2.19
N MET A 149 -1.69 2.31 -2.38
CA MET A 149 -1.73 0.84 -2.35
C MET A 149 -2.30 0.33 -1.02
N LEU A 150 -1.85 0.88 0.10
CA LEU A 150 -2.36 0.49 1.43
C LEU A 150 -3.87 0.70 1.52
N LEU A 151 -4.35 1.90 1.17
CA LEU A 151 -5.78 2.23 1.25
C LEU A 151 -6.63 1.42 0.25
N VAL A 152 -6.14 1.22 -0.98
CA VAL A 152 -6.86 0.45 -2.02
C VAL A 152 -7.04 -1.00 -1.58
N VAL A 153 -6.01 -1.62 -1.01
CA VAL A 153 -6.13 -2.98 -0.49
C VAL A 153 -7.16 -3.04 0.63
N ASP A 154 -7.09 -2.14 1.61
CA ASP A 154 -7.98 -2.17 2.78
C ASP A 154 -9.43 -1.84 2.43
N LEU A 155 -9.64 -0.99 1.42
CA LEU A 155 -10.95 -0.61 0.91
C LEU A 155 -11.64 -1.75 0.15
N HIS A 156 -10.88 -2.51 -0.62
CA HIS A 156 -11.44 -3.48 -1.56
C HIS A 156 -11.31 -4.94 -1.14
N ILE A 157 -10.40 -5.24 -0.21
CA ILE A 157 -10.13 -6.59 0.26
C ILE A 157 -10.10 -6.55 1.78
N GLU A 158 -11.24 -6.87 2.40
CA GLU A 158 -11.39 -6.81 3.85
C GLU A 158 -10.29 -7.61 4.57
N GLY A 159 -9.86 -7.12 5.74
CA GLY A 159 -8.79 -7.73 6.52
C GLY A 159 -8.96 -9.24 6.70
N ILE A 160 -10.14 -9.68 7.11
CA ILE A 160 -10.40 -11.11 7.33
C ILE A 160 -10.27 -11.94 6.05
N ILE A 161 -10.67 -11.40 4.89
CA ILE A 161 -10.59 -12.09 3.60
C ILE A 161 -9.13 -12.20 3.18
N ARG A 162 -8.34 -11.13 3.32
CA ARG A 162 -6.90 -11.13 3.02
C ARG A 162 -6.16 -12.16 3.86
N GLU A 163 -6.40 -12.16 5.17
CA GLU A 163 -5.76 -13.10 6.09
C GLU A 163 -6.05 -14.55 5.70
N ARG A 164 -7.32 -14.87 5.38
CA ARG A 164 -7.71 -16.20 4.93
C ARG A 164 -7.04 -16.62 3.62
N MET A 165 -7.00 -15.73 2.64
CA MET A 165 -6.32 -16.01 1.36
C MET A 165 -4.82 -16.23 1.56
N LEU A 166 -4.17 -15.41 2.40
CA LEU A 166 -2.74 -15.54 2.71
C LEU A 166 -2.41 -16.85 3.43
N VAL A 167 -3.26 -17.26 4.38
CA VAL A 167 -3.08 -18.54 5.09
C VAL A 167 -3.30 -19.73 4.16
N SER A 168 -4.35 -19.72 3.34
CA SER A 168 -4.56 -20.77 2.34
C SER A 168 -3.40 -20.83 1.35
N TYR A 169 -2.91 -19.69 0.86
CA TYR A 169 -1.73 -19.65 0.01
C TYR A 169 -0.52 -20.26 0.71
N TYR A 170 -0.20 -19.81 1.94
CA TYR A 170 0.94 -20.31 2.72
C TYR A 170 0.90 -21.83 2.88
N ARG A 171 -0.25 -22.38 3.27
CA ARG A 171 -0.42 -23.83 3.47
C ARG A 171 -0.17 -24.62 2.20
N TYR A 172 -0.69 -24.16 1.07
CA TYR A 172 -0.56 -24.87 -0.21
C TYR A 172 0.81 -24.63 -0.89
N SER A 173 1.46 -23.49 -0.65
CA SER A 173 2.78 -23.16 -1.20
C SER A 173 3.94 -23.78 -0.41
N ALA A 174 3.81 -23.93 0.92
CA ALA A 174 4.83 -24.54 1.77
C ALA A 174 5.12 -26.00 1.37
N GLN A 175 4.15 -26.67 0.75
CA GLN A 175 4.29 -28.03 0.23
C GLN A 175 5.07 -28.09 -1.11
N GLN A 176 5.31 -26.95 -1.77
CA GLN A 176 5.91 -26.89 -3.11
C GLN A 176 7.38 -26.43 -3.14
N SER A 177 7.91 -25.70 -2.15
CA SER A 177 9.34 -25.31 -2.15
C SER A 177 9.87 -24.71 -0.84
N ASN A 178 11.12 -25.06 -0.50
CA ASN A 178 11.99 -24.46 0.54
C ASN A 178 12.43 -23.02 0.21
N ALA A 179 11.58 -22.21 -0.41
CA ALA A 179 11.98 -20.89 -0.92
C ALA A 179 11.67 -19.79 0.12
N GLU A 180 12.66 -18.91 0.33
CA GLU A 180 12.62 -17.66 1.10
C GLU A 180 11.50 -16.72 0.59
N SER A 181 10.24 -17.05 0.88
CA SER A 181 9.11 -16.16 0.60
C SER A 181 9.06 -15.06 1.67
N ASN A 182 8.78 -13.82 1.28
CA ASN A 182 8.58 -12.71 2.22
C ASN A 182 7.23 -12.79 2.95
N ILE A 183 6.66 -13.99 3.08
CA ILE A 183 5.28 -14.22 3.55
C ILE A 183 5.05 -13.61 4.92
N ASP A 184 6.02 -13.72 5.83
CA ASP A 184 5.90 -13.17 7.18
C ASP A 184 5.75 -11.65 7.16
N ASP A 185 6.55 -10.97 6.34
CA ASP A 185 6.51 -9.51 6.24
C ASP A 185 5.29 -9.03 5.46
N VAL A 186 4.85 -9.78 4.44
CA VAL A 186 3.57 -9.56 3.76
C VAL A 186 2.41 -9.71 4.74
N CYS A 187 2.41 -10.75 5.58
CA CYS A 187 1.40 -10.96 6.61
C CYS A 187 1.41 -9.84 7.66
N LYS A 188 2.59 -9.41 8.14
CA LYS A 188 2.70 -8.25 9.05
C LYS A 188 2.11 -7.00 8.41
N LEU A 189 2.44 -6.73 7.15
CA LEU A 189 1.95 -5.57 6.41
C LEU A 189 0.44 -5.65 6.20
N LEU A 190 -0.13 -6.81 5.87
CA LEU A 190 -1.54 -6.94 5.45
C LEU A 190 -2.50 -7.46 6.51
N ARG A 191 -2.04 -7.61 7.76
CA ARG A 191 -2.88 -7.91 8.92
C ARG A 191 -4.11 -7.01 8.96
N SER A 192 -5.24 -7.54 9.40
CA SER A 192 -6.48 -6.78 9.54
C SER A 192 -6.24 -5.49 10.32
N THR A 193 -6.72 -4.38 9.77
CA THR A 193 -6.71 -3.05 10.39
C THR A 193 -7.94 -2.85 11.28
N GLY A 194 -8.94 -3.75 11.18
CA GLY A 194 -10.27 -3.55 11.74
C GLY A 194 -11.16 -2.60 10.92
N PHE A 195 -10.66 -2.04 9.82
CA PHE A 195 -11.43 -1.21 8.91
C PHE A 195 -12.47 -2.05 8.17
N THR A 196 -13.66 -1.48 7.98
CA THR A 196 -14.72 -2.06 7.15
C THR A 196 -15.48 -0.91 6.49
N ALA A 197 -15.65 -0.94 5.18
CA ALA A 197 -16.26 0.16 4.42
C ALA A 197 -17.69 0.51 4.86
N SER A 198 -18.43 -0.47 5.40
CA SER A 198 -19.80 -0.32 5.92
C SER A 198 -19.88 0.00 7.41
N ALA A 199 -18.75 0.07 8.12
CA ALA A 199 -18.77 0.32 9.56
C ALA A 199 -19.12 1.78 9.88
N SER A 200 -20.07 1.96 10.80
CA SER A 200 -20.47 3.29 11.29
C SER A 200 -19.50 3.89 12.31
N LYS A 201 -18.57 3.09 12.84
CA LYS A 201 -17.59 3.52 13.84
C LYS A 201 -16.21 3.56 13.23
N ARG A 202 -15.52 4.70 13.41
CA ARG A 202 -14.12 4.85 13.03
C ARG A 202 -13.24 3.95 13.91
N VAL A 203 -12.33 3.24 13.26
CA VAL A 203 -11.31 2.44 13.95
C VAL A 203 -10.30 3.38 14.63
N PRO A 204 -9.97 3.16 15.92
CA PRO A 204 -8.94 3.95 16.60
C PRO A 204 -7.62 3.95 15.84
N ASN A 205 -6.97 5.12 15.75
CA ASN A 205 -5.67 5.33 15.09
C ASN A 205 -5.59 4.92 13.61
N TYR A 206 -6.72 4.62 12.95
CA TYR A 206 -6.76 4.35 11.53
C TYR A 206 -6.84 5.67 10.72
N PRO A 207 -6.07 5.81 9.61
CA PRO A 207 -5.15 4.82 9.01
C PRO A 207 -3.69 4.91 9.50
N GLU A 208 -3.38 5.77 10.46
CA GLU A 208 -1.99 6.06 10.90
C GLU A 208 -1.23 4.81 11.36
N ASP A 209 -1.84 3.94 12.16
CA ASP A 209 -1.18 2.72 12.64
C ASP A 209 -0.95 1.71 11.51
N TYR A 210 -1.76 1.76 10.44
CA TYR A 210 -1.51 0.97 9.25
C TYR A 210 -0.31 1.51 8.47
N PHE A 211 -0.22 2.82 8.31
CA PHE A 211 0.87 3.49 7.59
C PHE A 211 2.23 3.37 8.32
N LYS A 212 2.22 3.18 9.64
CA LYS A 212 3.43 2.96 10.45
C LYS A 212 4.01 1.55 10.37
N ARG A 213 3.33 0.58 9.75
CA ARG A 213 3.76 -0.84 9.78
C ARG A 213 5.13 -1.04 9.13
N ILE A 214 5.44 -0.29 8.07
CA ILE A 214 6.77 -0.25 7.46
C ILE A 214 7.23 1.20 7.49
N PRO A 215 8.23 1.54 8.32
CA PRO A 215 8.70 2.90 8.41
C PRO A 215 9.39 3.32 7.10
N ILE A 216 9.22 4.58 6.76
CA ILE A 216 9.93 5.27 5.69
C ILE A 216 10.78 6.37 6.34
N ASN A 217 11.94 6.69 5.75
CA ASN A 217 12.83 7.74 6.24
C ASN A 217 12.05 9.05 6.50
N SER A 218 12.09 9.53 7.75
CA SER A 218 11.31 10.70 8.18
C SER A 218 11.75 11.99 7.51
N MET A 219 13.05 12.14 7.21
CA MET A 219 13.57 13.29 6.48
C MET A 219 12.98 13.36 5.07
N TYR A 220 12.87 12.22 4.40
CA TYR A 220 12.20 12.14 3.10
C TYR A 220 10.72 12.54 3.18
N ILE A 221 9.99 12.02 4.18
CA ILE A 221 8.58 12.38 4.40
C ILE A 221 8.43 13.89 4.62
N ASP A 222 9.26 14.48 5.48
CA ASP A 222 9.22 15.92 5.79
C ASP A 222 9.54 16.78 4.56
N LEU A 223 10.52 16.36 3.76
CA LEU A 223 10.87 17.05 2.52
C LEU A 223 9.76 16.95 1.46
N VAL A 224 9.14 15.78 1.29
CA VAL A 224 8.00 15.60 0.38
C VAL A 224 6.82 16.47 0.82
N ILE A 225 6.45 16.43 2.10
CA ILE A 225 5.37 17.27 2.64
C ILE A 225 5.72 18.76 2.47
N GLY A 226 6.98 19.14 2.72
CA GLY A 226 7.47 20.50 2.50
C GLY A 226 7.26 20.97 1.06
N ARG A 227 7.70 20.17 0.07
CA ARG A 227 7.51 20.47 -1.36
C ARG A 227 6.06 20.51 -1.77
N LEU A 228 5.27 19.54 -1.33
CA LEU A 228 3.83 19.50 -1.56
C LEU A 228 3.13 20.70 -0.91
N ARG A 229 3.68 21.35 0.11
CA ARG A 229 3.12 22.59 0.68
C ARG A 229 3.57 23.85 -0.03
N SER A 230 4.85 23.96 -0.38
CA SER A 230 5.42 25.20 -0.92
C SER A 230 5.26 25.35 -2.42
N ASP A 231 5.40 24.26 -3.17
CA ASP A 231 5.59 24.32 -4.62
C ASP A 231 4.27 24.09 -5.37
N ASP A 232 4.30 24.32 -6.69
CA ASP A 232 3.36 23.78 -7.68
C ASP A 232 4.15 22.74 -8.49
N ILE A 233 4.16 21.49 -8.03
CA ILE A 233 5.12 20.49 -8.53
C ILE A 233 4.85 20.11 -9.98
N TYR A 234 3.62 20.35 -10.47
CA TYR A 234 3.19 20.09 -11.85
C TYR A 234 3.05 21.37 -12.69
N ASN A 235 3.39 22.55 -12.15
CA ASN A 235 3.25 23.86 -12.80
C ASN A 235 1.83 24.13 -13.35
N GLN A 236 0.80 23.56 -12.73
CA GLN A 236 -0.58 23.63 -13.22
C GLN A 236 -1.21 25.01 -13.05
N ILE A 237 -0.80 25.81 -12.06
CA ILE A 237 -1.37 27.15 -11.83
C ILE A 237 -1.26 28.01 -13.08
N SER A 238 -0.18 27.86 -13.85
CA SER A 238 0.00 28.60 -15.11
C SER A 238 -1.09 28.33 -16.16
N ALA A 239 -1.70 27.14 -16.13
CA ALA A 239 -2.81 26.76 -17.00
C ALA A 239 -4.19 27.24 -16.48
N TYR A 240 -4.27 27.67 -15.22
CA TYR A 240 -5.50 28.13 -14.56
C TYR A 240 -5.34 29.59 -14.09
N PRO A 241 -5.50 30.57 -15.00
CA PRO A 241 -5.16 31.98 -14.73
C PRO A 241 -6.11 32.68 -13.74
N PHE A 242 -7.30 32.13 -13.53
CA PHE A 242 -8.28 32.69 -12.60
C PHE A 242 -8.03 32.18 -11.18
N PRO A 243 -7.95 33.05 -10.15
CA PRO A 243 -7.71 32.64 -8.76
C PRO A 243 -8.71 31.61 -8.23
N GLU A 244 -9.96 31.65 -8.71
CA GLU A 244 -11.04 30.72 -8.35
C GLU A 244 -10.75 29.27 -8.78
N HIS A 245 -9.87 29.07 -9.76
CA HIS A 245 -9.53 27.73 -10.26
C HIS A 245 -8.36 27.10 -9.49
N ARG A 246 -7.81 27.77 -8.47
CA ARG A 246 -6.63 27.31 -7.73
C ARG A 246 -6.83 25.93 -7.11
N SER A 247 -7.99 25.67 -6.51
CA SER A 247 -8.33 24.37 -5.90
C SER A 247 -8.38 23.26 -6.96
N THR A 248 -8.86 23.56 -8.17
CA THR A 248 -8.84 22.63 -9.31
C THR A 248 -7.42 22.39 -9.82
N ALA A 249 -6.64 23.45 -10.03
CA ALA A 249 -5.26 23.38 -10.52
C ALA A 249 -4.38 22.51 -9.62
N LEU A 250 -4.61 22.59 -8.31
CA LEU A 250 -3.82 21.91 -7.28
C LEU A 250 -4.47 20.61 -6.78
N ALA A 251 -5.59 20.16 -7.33
CA ALA A 251 -6.36 19.03 -6.80
C ALA A 251 -5.54 17.74 -6.67
N THR A 252 -4.76 17.39 -7.70
CA THR A 252 -3.89 16.21 -7.69
C THR A 252 -2.82 16.32 -6.59
N GLN A 253 -2.19 17.49 -6.46
CA GLN A 253 -1.19 17.74 -5.43
C GLN A 253 -1.80 17.74 -4.02
N ALA A 254 -3.04 18.23 -3.88
CA ALA A 254 -3.79 18.20 -2.64
C ALA A 254 -4.04 16.76 -2.17
N ALA A 255 -4.42 15.87 -3.10
CA ALA A 255 -4.61 14.45 -2.81
C ALA A 255 -3.30 13.79 -2.36
N MET A 256 -2.18 14.10 -3.01
CA MET A 256 -0.86 13.64 -2.59
C MET A 256 -0.53 14.09 -1.18
N LEU A 257 -0.66 15.39 -0.91
CA LEU A 257 -0.36 15.96 0.40
C LEU A 257 -1.23 15.36 1.49
N PHE A 258 -2.55 15.29 1.27
CA PHE A 258 -3.49 14.75 2.24
C PHE A 258 -3.11 13.33 2.65
N LEU A 259 -2.75 12.50 1.67
CA LEU A 259 -2.35 11.13 1.93
C LEU A 259 -0.98 11.07 2.61
N SER A 260 -0.01 11.87 2.17
CA SER A 260 1.32 11.95 2.77
C SER A 260 1.30 12.34 4.25
N LEU A 261 0.30 13.11 4.70
CA LEU A 261 0.14 13.47 6.11
C LEU A 261 -0.08 12.25 7.03
N PHE A 262 -0.64 11.14 6.54
CA PHE A 262 -0.78 9.92 7.35
C PHE A 262 0.56 9.26 7.69
N PHE A 263 1.62 9.54 6.93
CA PHE A 263 2.99 9.14 7.26
C PHE A 263 3.64 10.07 8.30
N SER A 264 3.06 11.25 8.57
CA SER A 264 3.50 12.16 9.64
C SER A 264 2.34 12.60 10.54
N PRO A 265 1.79 11.69 11.38
CA PRO A 265 0.63 11.99 12.22
C PRO A 265 0.83 13.16 13.19
N ASN A 266 2.08 13.47 13.53
CA ASN A 266 2.39 14.62 14.37
C ASN A 266 1.86 15.92 13.75
N ILE A 267 1.96 16.07 12.41
CA ILE A 267 1.42 17.24 11.72
C ILE A 267 -0.11 17.30 11.87
N LEU A 268 -0.78 16.16 11.76
CA LEU A 268 -2.24 16.04 11.88
C LEU A 268 -2.75 16.41 13.29
N HIS A 269 -2.04 16.01 14.34
CA HIS A 269 -2.55 16.14 15.72
C HIS A 269 -2.04 17.36 16.47
N THR A 270 -0.83 17.85 16.17
CA THR A 270 -0.18 18.88 16.99
C THR A 270 0.14 20.17 16.25
N GLN A 271 0.30 20.13 14.93
CA GLN A 271 0.78 21.29 14.15
C GLN A 271 -0.38 22.08 13.52
N THR A 272 -1.20 22.71 14.35
CA THR A 272 -2.39 23.45 13.90
C THR A 272 -2.08 24.57 12.89
N ALA A 273 -0.96 25.27 13.04
CA ALA A 273 -0.55 26.32 12.10
C ALA A 273 -0.25 25.76 10.70
N THR A 274 0.51 24.66 10.65
CA THR A 274 0.83 23.93 9.42
C THR A 274 -0.45 23.44 8.73
N LEU A 275 -1.38 22.83 9.49
CA LEU A 275 -2.65 22.36 8.93
C LEU A 275 -3.52 23.49 8.40
N ARG A 276 -3.59 24.62 9.10
CA ARG A 276 -4.33 25.79 8.63
C ARG A 276 -3.80 26.26 7.27
N GLU A 277 -2.49 26.38 7.13
CA GLU A 277 -1.86 26.75 5.85
C GLU A 277 -2.22 25.76 4.72
N ILE A 278 -2.21 24.46 5.01
CA ILE A 278 -2.60 23.40 4.06
C ILE A 278 -4.06 23.58 3.63
N VAL A 279 -4.97 23.76 4.59
CA VAL A 279 -6.41 23.95 4.32
C VAL A 279 -6.64 25.22 3.50
N ASP A 280 -6.02 26.33 3.87
CA ASP A 280 -6.15 27.61 3.16
C ASP A 280 -5.60 27.54 1.73
N LYS A 281 -4.55 26.73 1.49
CA LYS A 281 -3.95 26.56 0.15
C LYS A 281 -4.79 25.66 -0.76
N TYR A 282 -5.23 24.50 -0.26
CA TYR A 282 -5.78 23.42 -1.10
C TYR A 282 -7.30 23.27 -1.01
N PHE A 283 -7.90 23.68 0.10
CA PHE A 283 -9.31 23.45 0.39
C PHE A 283 -10.07 24.74 0.75
N PRO A 284 -9.78 25.92 0.13
CA PRO A 284 -10.45 27.17 0.50
C PRO A 284 -11.96 27.12 0.27
N ASP A 285 -12.40 26.30 -0.71
CA ASP A 285 -13.80 26.19 -1.11
C ASP A 285 -14.53 25.01 -0.43
N ASN A 286 -13.80 24.09 0.20
CA ASN A 286 -14.31 22.81 0.72
C ASN A 286 -14.48 22.78 2.26
N TRP A 287 -14.35 23.92 2.94
CA TRP A 287 -14.37 24.02 4.41
C TRP A 287 -15.71 23.63 5.06
N ALA A 288 -16.80 23.51 4.29
CA ALA A 288 -18.12 23.14 4.81
C ALA A 288 -18.36 21.61 4.91
N SER A 289 -17.42 20.76 4.48
CA SER A 289 -17.66 19.31 4.38
C SER A 289 -16.49 18.39 4.78
N ILE A 290 -15.55 18.88 5.61
CA ILE A 290 -14.53 18.04 6.29
C ILE A 290 -14.84 17.97 7.78
#